data_AF-A0A0T5VNP6-F1
#
_entry.id   AF-A0A0T5VNP6-F1
#
_cell.length_a   1.000
_cell.length_b   1.000
_cell.length_c   1.000
_cell.angle_alpha   90.00
_cell.angle_beta   90.00
_cell.angle_gamma   90.00
#
_symmetry.space_group_name_H-M   'P 1'
#
loop_
_entity.id
_entity.type
_entity.pdbx_description
1 polymer ?
#
loop_
_entity_poly.entity_id
_entity_poly.type
_entity_poly.pdbx_seq_one_letter_code
_entity_poly.pdbx_strand_id
1 'polypeptide(L)'
;MKTKFIVLLATLILTSVKTFAGWYNTYNYTGLIDRYPVTFSFQIKEGYFGEPAKKHYNVIGVYKYDKVNHPIRFEGVFNQSTQEIKIYEIGINDRVSATFHLNFSPQQLTGSWSRGKSKLKVNLRLVNRLSDLSDEAFDNIQILQFPSLKDYYFIGVYAKKSKSTEAHMRELKIINKETNKTFQTLNFEHIETPTGNIMTIIYDNITTGKDNNFLISNQIGRVGGYLNVNFNVKNKRFVLNPEPVAEGL
;
A
#
# COMPACT_ATOMS: atom_id res chain seq x y z
N MET A 1 46.34 46.07 22.59
CA MET A 1 45.38 46.93 21.87
C MET A 1 45.62 46.69 20.38
N LYS A 2 44.74 46.19 19.51
CA LYS A 2 43.29 45.97 19.46
C LYS A 2 43.09 44.80 18.46
N THR A 3 42.54 43.68 18.89
CA THR A 3 41.11 43.30 18.72
C THR A 3 40.88 42.42 17.49
N LYS A 4 40.67 41.14 17.79
CA LYS A 4 40.01 40.08 17.03
C LYS A 4 38.95 40.61 16.05
N PHE A 5 38.95 40.16 14.80
CA PHE A 5 37.75 40.06 13.96
C PHE A 5 37.93 38.95 12.90
N ILE A 6 38.03 37.71 13.37
CA ILE A 6 37.66 36.54 12.55
C ILE A 6 36.13 36.47 12.68
N VAL A 7 35.41 37.19 11.82
CA VAL A 7 33.97 36.96 11.66
C VAL A 7 33.84 35.79 10.71
N LEU A 8 33.61 34.66 11.38
CA LEU A 8 32.94 33.46 10.95
C LEU A 8 31.71 33.80 10.07
N LEU A 9 31.92 34.08 8.79
CA LEU A 9 30.86 34.04 7.78
C LEU A 9 30.74 32.60 7.27
N ALA A 10 30.59 31.67 8.21
CA ALA A 10 29.90 30.42 7.98
C ALA A 10 28.42 30.80 7.88
N THR A 11 28.04 31.41 6.76
CA THR A 11 26.64 31.52 6.36
C THR A 11 26.20 30.07 6.22
N LEU A 12 25.57 29.62 7.30
CA LEU A 12 24.81 28.42 7.46
C LEU A 12 24.07 28.19 6.14
N ILE A 13 24.65 27.34 5.29
CA ILE A 13 23.89 26.69 4.24
C ILE A 13 22.94 25.81 5.03
N LEU A 14 21.80 26.40 5.42
CA LEU A 14 20.55 25.71 5.65
C LEU A 14 20.24 25.06 4.31
N THR A 15 20.95 23.97 3.99
CA THR A 15 20.35 22.91 3.21
C THR A 15 19.14 22.55 4.05
N SER A 16 17.99 23.08 3.64
CA SER A 16 16.74 22.42 3.87
C SER A 16 16.93 21.03 3.29
N VAL A 17 17.46 20.12 4.12
CA VAL A 17 17.27 18.70 3.91
C VAL A 17 15.77 18.61 3.84
N LYS A 18 15.23 18.49 2.63
CA LYS A 18 13.85 18.06 2.45
C LYS A 18 13.85 16.72 3.16
N THR A 19 13.41 16.72 4.40
CA THR A 19 13.16 15.50 5.15
C THR A 19 12.00 14.89 4.38
N PHE A 20 12.34 13.98 3.47
CA PHE A 20 11.38 13.26 2.68
C PHE A 20 10.54 12.45 3.66
N ALA A 21 9.33 12.93 3.95
CA ALA A 21 8.32 12.15 4.63
C ALA A 21 7.78 11.12 3.62
N GLY A 22 8.64 10.20 3.18
CA GLY A 22 8.22 9.10 2.31
C GLY A 22 7.20 8.26 3.06
N TRP A 23 5.99 8.16 2.52
CA TRP A 23 4.90 7.43 3.17
C TRP A 23 5.02 5.93 2.89
N TYR A 24 5.49 5.56 1.68
CA TYR A 24 5.50 4.17 1.25
C TYR A 24 6.91 3.56 1.30
N ASN A 25 7.02 2.48 2.07
CA ASN A 25 8.11 1.50 2.03
C ASN A 25 7.47 0.12 2.03
N THR A 26 7.19 -0.39 0.84
CA THR A 26 6.32 -1.54 0.58
C THR A 26 7.09 -2.66 -0.08
N TYR A 27 6.86 -3.88 0.39
CA TYR A 27 7.46 -5.09 -0.17
C TYR A 27 6.35 -6.02 -0.68
N ASN A 28 6.48 -6.44 -1.94
CA ASN A 28 5.51 -7.31 -2.60
C ASN A 28 6.12 -8.68 -2.86
N TYR A 29 5.45 -9.71 -2.38
CA TYR A 29 5.88 -11.10 -2.45
C TYR A 29 4.82 -11.97 -3.13
N THR A 30 5.29 -13.08 -3.67
CA THR A 30 4.44 -14.21 -4.08
C THR A 30 5.07 -15.51 -3.59
N GLY A 31 4.28 -16.55 -3.40
CA GLY A 31 4.81 -17.85 -3.03
C GLY A 31 3.73 -18.72 -2.43
N LEU A 32 4.11 -19.55 -1.47
CA LEU A 32 3.23 -20.56 -0.91
C LEU A 32 3.09 -20.42 0.60
N ILE A 33 1.86 -20.64 1.07
CA ILE A 33 1.58 -21.14 2.41
C ILE A 33 1.30 -22.64 2.24
N ASP A 34 2.28 -23.47 2.59
CA ASP A 34 2.32 -24.90 2.30
C ASP A 34 2.12 -25.18 0.80
N ARG A 35 0.94 -25.66 0.41
CA ARG A 35 0.58 -25.90 -1.01
C ARG A 35 -0.28 -24.80 -1.64
N TYR A 36 -0.62 -23.76 -0.88
CA TYR A 36 -1.57 -22.73 -1.31
C TYR A 36 -0.84 -21.49 -1.83
N PRO A 37 -0.96 -21.14 -3.12
CA PRO A 37 -0.36 -19.93 -3.67
C PRO A 37 -0.97 -18.67 -3.09
N VAL A 38 -0.12 -17.70 -2.79
CA VAL A 38 -0.50 -16.41 -2.24
C VAL A 38 0.20 -15.25 -2.92
N THR A 39 -0.50 -14.13 -3.00
CA THR A 39 0.05 -12.80 -3.21
C THR A 39 0.09 -12.10 -1.86
N PHE A 40 1.23 -11.54 -1.47
CA PHE A 40 1.45 -11.01 -0.11
C PHE A 40 2.18 -9.67 -0.18
N SER A 41 1.63 -8.63 0.42
CA SER A 41 2.24 -7.29 0.41
C SER A 41 2.16 -6.64 1.79
N PHE A 42 3.24 -5.99 2.22
CA PHE A 42 3.23 -5.19 3.44
C PHE A 42 4.09 -3.94 3.34
N GLN A 43 3.66 -2.94 4.08
CA GLN A 43 4.30 -1.66 4.26
C GLN A 43 4.88 -1.59 5.68
N ILE A 44 6.07 -1.01 5.81
CA ILE A 44 6.75 -0.84 7.09
C ILE A 44 6.79 0.65 7.43
N LYS A 45 6.31 0.99 8.63
CA LYS A 45 6.47 2.34 9.20
C LYS A 45 6.44 2.31 10.72
N GLU A 46 7.46 2.90 11.34
CA GLU A 46 7.50 3.06 12.80
C GLU A 46 6.34 3.91 13.33
N GLY A 47 5.86 3.58 14.54
CA GLY A 47 4.76 4.29 15.18
C GLY A 47 3.40 4.08 14.52
N TYR A 48 3.23 3.01 13.74
CA TYR A 48 1.99 2.60 13.08
C TYR A 48 1.20 3.75 12.45
N PHE A 49 1.86 4.52 11.58
CA PHE A 49 1.19 5.58 10.82
C PHE A 49 0.53 6.67 11.70
N GLY A 50 0.99 6.82 12.95
CA GLY A 50 0.51 7.81 13.90
C GLY A 50 -0.67 7.35 14.77
N GLU A 51 -1.08 6.07 14.72
CA GLU A 51 -2.17 5.54 15.55
C GLU A 51 -1.68 5.23 16.99
N PRO A 52 -2.10 6.01 18.02
CA PRO A 52 -1.53 5.86 19.36
C PRO A 52 -1.82 4.50 20.00
N ALA A 53 -2.98 3.91 19.71
CA ALA A 53 -3.39 2.61 20.23
C ALA A 53 -2.52 1.46 19.71
N LYS A 54 -1.88 1.64 18.54
CA LYS A 54 -1.06 0.62 17.87
C LYS A 54 0.41 1.02 17.78
N LYS A 55 0.90 1.90 18.65
CA LYS A 55 2.28 2.41 18.66
C LYS A 55 3.39 1.34 18.63
N HIS A 56 3.08 0.10 19.04
CA HIS A 56 4.01 -1.02 19.05
C HIS A 56 4.06 -1.80 17.73
N TYR A 57 3.15 -1.50 16.80
CA TYR A 57 3.10 -2.10 15.48
C TYR A 57 3.88 -1.21 14.50
N ASN A 58 4.46 -1.83 13.49
CA ASN A 58 5.18 -1.13 12.44
C ASN A 58 5.03 -1.80 11.07
N VAL A 59 4.15 -2.81 10.98
CA VAL A 59 3.83 -3.53 9.75
C VAL A 59 2.32 -3.49 9.55
N ILE A 60 1.88 -3.11 8.36
CA ILE A 60 0.53 -3.32 7.88
C ILE A 60 0.58 -3.90 6.47
N GLY A 61 -0.37 -4.76 6.13
CA GLY A 61 -0.40 -5.32 4.79
C GLY A 61 -1.68 -6.01 4.43
N VAL A 62 -1.63 -6.60 3.24
CA VAL A 62 -2.72 -7.33 2.62
C VAL A 62 -2.14 -8.54 1.93
N TYR A 63 -2.79 -9.69 2.09
CA TYR A 63 -2.48 -10.87 1.30
C TYR A 63 -3.77 -11.51 0.76
N LYS A 64 -3.65 -12.37 -0.24
CA LYS A 64 -4.76 -13.21 -0.70
C LYS A 64 -4.25 -14.59 -1.05
N TYR A 65 -5.11 -15.60 -0.88
CA TYR A 65 -4.95 -16.87 -1.57
C TYR A 65 -5.35 -16.71 -3.03
N ASP A 66 -4.49 -17.10 -3.95
CA ASP A 66 -4.70 -16.84 -5.38
C ASP A 66 -5.87 -17.63 -5.99
N LYS A 67 -6.29 -18.71 -5.32
CA LYS A 67 -7.49 -19.47 -5.69
C LYS A 67 -8.78 -18.80 -5.22
N VAL A 68 -8.72 -18.00 -4.15
CA VAL A 68 -9.91 -17.40 -3.50
C VAL A 68 -10.09 -15.94 -3.94
N ASN A 69 -8.99 -15.25 -4.24
CA ASN A 69 -8.97 -13.86 -4.69
C ASN A 69 -9.70 -12.89 -3.74
N HIS A 70 -9.67 -13.20 -2.45
CA HIS A 70 -10.19 -12.34 -1.40
C HIS A 70 -9.01 -11.70 -0.65
N PRO A 71 -8.82 -10.37 -0.72
CA PRO A 71 -7.81 -9.69 0.08
C PRO A 71 -8.10 -9.82 1.58
N ILE A 72 -7.06 -10.07 2.37
CA ILE A 72 -7.12 -10.25 3.81
C ILE A 72 -6.09 -9.30 4.42
N ARG A 73 -6.56 -8.42 5.30
CA ARG A 73 -5.70 -7.47 6.02
C ARG A 73 -4.95 -8.16 7.15
N PHE A 74 -3.76 -7.68 7.40
CA PHE A 74 -2.99 -8.02 8.58
C PHE A 74 -2.23 -6.82 9.13
N GLU A 75 -1.83 -6.94 10.38
CA GLU A 75 -0.99 -5.97 11.09
C GLU A 75 0.10 -6.71 11.85
N GLY A 76 1.18 -6.04 12.24
CA GLY A 76 2.26 -6.74 12.93
C GLY A 76 3.44 -5.89 13.35
N VAL A 77 4.46 -6.63 13.79
CA VAL A 77 5.73 -6.12 14.29
C VAL A 77 6.87 -6.75 13.51
N PHE A 78 7.72 -5.92 12.92
CA PHE A 78 9.00 -6.28 12.37
C PHE A 78 10.10 -5.81 13.31
N ASN A 79 10.86 -6.76 13.85
CA ASN A 79 12.07 -6.48 14.60
C ASN A 79 13.27 -6.48 13.63
N GLN A 80 13.76 -5.29 13.31
CA GLN A 80 14.90 -5.13 12.40
C GLN A 80 16.21 -5.71 12.96
N SER A 81 16.35 -5.83 14.28
CA SER A 81 17.58 -6.40 14.87
C SER A 81 17.66 -7.92 14.70
N THR A 82 16.53 -8.62 14.83
CA THR A 82 16.46 -10.08 14.68
C THR A 82 16.01 -10.52 13.28
N GLN A 83 15.56 -9.57 12.46
CA GLN A 83 14.93 -9.80 11.16
C GLN A 83 13.65 -10.66 11.25
N GLU A 84 13.01 -10.72 12.41
CA GLU A 84 11.77 -11.46 12.61
C GLU A 84 10.55 -10.56 12.42
N ILE A 85 9.54 -11.08 11.71
CA ILE A 85 8.24 -10.44 11.56
C ILE A 85 7.17 -11.33 12.19
N LYS A 86 6.42 -10.75 13.13
CA LYS A 86 5.20 -11.36 13.68
C LYS A 86 3.99 -10.61 13.16
N ILE A 87 3.10 -11.32 12.48
CA ILE A 87 1.93 -10.77 11.80
C ILE A 87 0.67 -11.41 12.37
N TYR A 88 -0.37 -10.60 12.51
CA TYR A 88 -1.70 -10.99 12.96
C TYR A 88 -2.68 -10.75 11.81
N GLU A 89 -3.25 -11.83 11.31
CA GLU A 89 -4.34 -11.77 10.34
C GLU A 89 -5.58 -11.20 11.03
N ILE A 90 -6.18 -10.16 10.44
CA ILE A 90 -7.35 -9.49 11.00
C ILE A 90 -8.59 -10.07 10.34
N GLY A 91 -9.39 -10.76 11.14
CA GLY A 91 -10.67 -11.35 10.74
C GLY A 91 -11.85 -10.44 11.09
N ILE A 92 -13.03 -11.07 11.20
CA ILE A 92 -14.29 -10.39 11.49
C ILE A 92 -14.22 -9.69 12.85
N ASN A 93 -14.76 -8.46 12.92
CA ASN A 93 -14.78 -7.61 14.12
C ASN A 93 -13.38 -7.37 14.72
N ASP A 94 -12.38 -7.19 13.85
CA ASP A 94 -10.98 -6.91 14.20
C ASP A 94 -10.31 -7.97 15.08
N ARG A 95 -10.84 -9.20 15.07
CA ARG A 95 -10.27 -10.31 15.84
C ARG A 95 -9.16 -10.99 15.07
N VAL A 96 -8.09 -11.33 15.77
CA VAL A 96 -7.00 -12.13 15.20
C VAL A 96 -7.52 -13.51 14.81
N SER A 97 -7.47 -13.84 13.52
CA SER A 97 -7.92 -15.13 12.98
C SER A 97 -6.79 -16.13 12.82
N ALA A 98 -5.57 -15.65 12.58
CA ALA A 98 -4.35 -16.44 12.41
C ALA A 98 -3.10 -15.58 12.66
N THR A 99 -1.95 -16.22 12.78
CA THR A 99 -0.66 -15.53 12.94
C THR A 99 0.38 -16.03 11.95
N PHE A 100 1.24 -15.13 11.51
CA PHE A 100 2.49 -15.50 10.85
C PHE A 100 3.67 -15.21 11.78
N HIS A 101 4.64 -16.11 11.75
CA HIS A 101 5.97 -15.92 12.30
C HIS A 101 6.94 -16.12 11.14
N LEU A 102 7.53 -15.03 10.67
CA LEU A 102 8.35 -14.97 9.46
C LEU A 102 9.75 -14.48 9.80
N ASN A 103 10.73 -15.00 9.07
CA ASN A 103 12.08 -14.48 9.00
C ASN A 103 12.20 -13.70 7.70
N PHE A 104 12.59 -12.44 7.82
CA PHE A 104 12.81 -11.54 6.71
C PHE A 104 14.20 -11.72 6.13
N SER A 105 14.26 -11.86 4.81
CA SER A 105 15.46 -11.58 4.03
C SER A 105 15.08 -10.69 2.84
N PRO A 106 16.04 -9.95 2.26
CA PRO A 106 15.71 -8.99 1.21
C PRO A 106 15.03 -9.61 -0.01
N GLN A 107 15.25 -10.91 -0.28
CA GLN A 107 14.66 -11.61 -1.44
C GLN A 107 13.59 -12.63 -1.04
N GLN A 108 13.47 -13.01 0.24
CA GLN A 108 12.55 -14.06 0.67
C GLN A 108 11.90 -13.75 2.02
N LEU A 109 10.70 -14.27 2.19
CA LEU A 109 10.07 -14.43 3.51
C LEU A 109 9.84 -15.91 3.74
N THR A 110 10.38 -16.44 4.83
CA THR A 110 10.18 -17.84 5.21
C THR A 110 9.66 -17.93 6.62
N GLY A 111 8.94 -18.99 6.96
CA GLY A 111 8.47 -19.18 8.33
C GLY A 111 7.24 -20.05 8.42
N SER A 112 6.29 -19.63 9.24
CA SER A 112 5.04 -20.37 9.44
C SER A 112 3.83 -19.49 9.61
N TRP A 113 2.69 -19.99 9.12
CA TRP A 113 1.35 -19.51 9.40
C TRP A 113 0.69 -20.46 10.39
N SER A 114 -0.06 -19.95 11.36
CA SER A 114 -0.71 -20.76 12.39
C SER A 114 -2.14 -20.30 12.67
N ARG A 115 -3.04 -21.27 12.83
CA ARG A 115 -4.44 -21.07 13.26
C ARG A 115 -4.90 -22.22 14.13
N GLY A 116 -5.12 -21.96 15.41
CA GLY A 116 -5.42 -23.01 16.39
C GLY A 116 -4.31 -24.06 16.43
N LYS A 117 -4.65 -25.32 16.14
CA LYS A 117 -3.67 -26.43 16.07
C LYS A 117 -2.97 -26.55 14.70
N SER A 118 -3.44 -25.84 13.68
CA SER A 118 -2.86 -25.91 12.34
C SER A 118 -1.63 -25.03 12.25
N LYS A 119 -0.54 -25.57 11.69
CA LYS A 119 0.69 -24.84 11.39
C LYS A 119 1.16 -25.21 9.99
N LEU A 120 1.27 -24.21 9.12
CA LEU A 120 1.66 -24.35 7.73
C LEU A 120 2.99 -23.65 7.49
N LYS A 121 3.85 -24.24 6.65
CA LYS A 121 5.12 -23.63 6.25
C LYS A 121 4.86 -22.45 5.32
N VAL A 122 5.64 -21.39 5.41
CA VAL A 122 5.57 -20.22 4.53
C VAL A 122 6.88 -20.08 3.78
N ASN A 123 6.81 -19.90 2.46
CA ASN A 123 7.95 -19.58 1.61
C ASN A 123 7.49 -18.63 0.50
N LEU A 124 7.95 -17.38 0.56
CA LEU A 124 7.61 -16.32 -0.37
C LEU A 124 8.88 -15.72 -0.96
N ARG A 125 8.83 -15.33 -2.23
CA ARG A 125 9.89 -14.62 -2.94
C ARG A 125 9.46 -13.18 -3.22
N LEU A 126 10.41 -12.25 -3.11
CA LEU A 126 10.18 -10.86 -3.47
C LEU A 126 9.90 -10.77 -4.97
N VAL A 127 8.88 -9.98 -5.32
CA VAL A 127 8.54 -9.63 -6.70
C VAL A 127 9.06 -8.23 -7.03
N ASN A 128 8.78 -7.26 -6.15
CA ASN A 128 9.28 -5.90 -6.26
C ASN A 128 9.15 -5.19 -4.90
N ARG A 129 9.74 -3.99 -4.83
CA ARG A 129 9.66 -3.09 -3.69
C ARG A 129 9.31 -1.70 -4.20
N LEU A 130 8.47 -0.99 -3.45
CA LEU A 130 8.18 0.42 -3.66
C LEU A 130 8.74 1.22 -2.48
N SER A 131 9.52 2.26 -2.76
CA SER A 131 10.06 3.15 -1.74
C SER A 131 9.95 4.60 -2.20
N ASP A 132 9.23 5.42 -1.44
CA ASP A 132 9.18 6.86 -1.68
C ASP A 132 10.42 7.60 -1.17
N LEU A 133 11.23 6.95 -0.33
CA LEU A 133 12.46 7.52 0.22
C LEU A 133 13.65 7.49 -0.76
N SER A 134 13.54 6.77 -1.88
CA SER A 134 14.59 6.69 -2.89
C SER A 134 14.32 7.65 -4.05
N ASP A 135 15.36 8.25 -4.60
CA ASP A 135 15.28 9.07 -5.82
C ASP A 135 15.05 8.25 -7.11
N GLU A 136 15.11 6.92 -6.99
CA GLU A 136 14.88 5.97 -8.06
C GLU A 136 13.47 6.10 -8.63
N ALA A 137 13.41 6.24 -9.95
CA ALA A 137 12.16 6.13 -10.68
C ALA A 137 11.73 4.66 -10.71
N PHE A 138 10.42 4.45 -10.70
CA PHE A 138 9.86 3.15 -11.01
C PHE A 138 8.57 3.33 -11.79
N ASP A 139 8.23 2.31 -12.54
CA ASP A 139 6.98 2.24 -13.26
C ASP A 139 6.37 0.85 -13.07
N ASN A 140 5.04 0.79 -13.10
CA ASN A 140 4.27 -0.44 -13.12
C ASN A 140 4.44 -1.35 -11.87
N ILE A 141 4.61 -0.77 -10.68
CA ILE A 141 4.55 -1.55 -9.43
C ILE A 141 3.10 -1.86 -9.08
N GLN A 142 2.77 -3.14 -9.01
CA GLN A 142 1.41 -3.61 -8.71
C GLN A 142 1.22 -3.85 -7.21
N ILE A 143 0.22 -3.20 -6.62
CA ILE A 143 -0.12 -3.28 -5.20
C ILE A 143 -1.55 -3.78 -5.04
N LEU A 144 -1.71 -4.93 -4.38
CA LEU A 144 -3.02 -5.47 -4.00
C LEU A 144 -3.70 -4.51 -3.02
N GLN A 145 -4.90 -4.05 -3.33
CA GLN A 145 -5.67 -3.19 -2.42
C GLN A 145 -6.49 -4.05 -1.45
N PHE A 146 -6.72 -3.55 -0.23
CA PHE A 146 -7.55 -4.26 0.75
C PHE A 146 -9.03 -4.25 0.38
N PRO A 147 -9.65 -3.09 0.05
CA PRO A 147 -11.05 -3.07 -0.36
C PRO A 147 -11.29 -3.97 -1.56
N SER A 148 -12.44 -4.64 -1.57
CA SER A 148 -12.87 -5.44 -2.71
C SER A 148 -14.38 -5.45 -2.80
N LEU A 149 -14.90 -5.66 -4.01
CA LEU A 149 -16.32 -5.83 -4.26
C LEU A 149 -16.70 -7.31 -4.17
N LYS A 150 -17.99 -7.63 -4.29
CA LYS A 150 -18.45 -9.03 -4.27
C LYS A 150 -17.70 -9.89 -5.28
N ASP A 151 -17.68 -9.44 -6.55
CA ASP A 151 -17.15 -10.22 -7.67
C ASP A 151 -15.77 -9.74 -8.15
N TYR A 152 -15.26 -8.65 -7.58
CA TYR A 152 -14.03 -8.00 -8.04
C TYR A 152 -13.08 -7.70 -6.89
N TYR A 153 -11.77 -7.77 -7.16
CA TYR A 153 -10.74 -7.20 -6.31
C TYR A 153 -9.87 -6.24 -7.13
N PHE A 154 -9.07 -5.43 -6.44
CA PHE A 154 -8.37 -4.32 -7.05
C PHE A 154 -6.86 -4.45 -6.93
N ILE A 155 -6.16 -4.05 -8.00
CA ILE A 155 -4.70 -3.89 -8.02
C ILE A 155 -4.41 -2.46 -8.48
N GLY A 156 -3.83 -1.65 -7.59
CA GLY A 156 -3.29 -0.34 -7.95
C GLY A 156 -1.95 -0.51 -8.66
N VAL A 157 -1.75 0.20 -9.77
CA VAL A 157 -0.50 0.25 -10.51
C VAL A 157 0.16 1.58 -10.22
N TYR A 158 1.31 1.54 -9.56
CA TYR A 158 2.02 2.70 -9.06
C TYR A 158 3.24 3.03 -9.91
N ALA A 159 3.47 4.33 -10.06
CA ALA A 159 4.63 4.89 -10.73
C ALA A 159 5.19 6.08 -9.95
N LYS A 160 6.48 6.34 -10.15
CA LYS A 160 7.19 7.50 -9.61
C LYS A 160 8.23 7.95 -10.62
N LYS A 161 8.18 9.23 -11.01
CA LYS A 161 9.20 9.84 -11.85
C LYS A 161 10.48 10.08 -11.05
N SER A 162 11.64 10.07 -11.71
CA SER A 162 12.91 10.38 -11.04
C SER A 162 12.86 11.77 -10.41
N LYS A 163 13.38 11.90 -9.19
CA LYS A 163 13.37 13.14 -8.38
C LYS A 163 11.96 13.67 -8.02
N SER A 164 10.89 12.95 -8.36
CA SER A 164 9.56 13.20 -7.78
C SER A 164 9.58 12.81 -6.31
N THR A 165 8.85 13.52 -5.48
CA THR A 165 8.75 13.23 -4.05
C THR A 165 7.74 12.12 -3.75
N GLU A 166 6.81 11.85 -4.67
CA GLU A 166 5.63 11.03 -4.38
C GLU A 166 5.36 10.02 -5.50
N ALA A 167 5.14 8.77 -5.10
CA ALA A 167 4.48 7.76 -5.93
C ALA A 167 2.99 8.08 -6.06
N HIS A 168 2.42 7.75 -7.21
CA HIS A 168 0.99 7.82 -7.44
C HIS A 168 0.50 6.59 -8.20
N MET A 169 -0.78 6.31 -8.05
CA MET A 169 -1.48 5.29 -8.82
C MET A 169 -1.76 5.86 -10.21
N ARG A 170 -1.13 5.28 -11.24
CA ARG A 170 -1.38 5.64 -12.65
C ARG A 170 -2.58 4.90 -13.23
N GLU A 171 -2.85 3.70 -12.72
CA GLU A 171 -3.95 2.86 -13.19
C GLU A 171 -4.52 2.02 -12.05
N LEU A 172 -5.81 1.72 -12.12
CA LEU A 172 -6.46 0.74 -11.28
C LEU A 172 -6.94 -0.44 -12.13
N LYS A 173 -6.40 -1.64 -11.86
CA LYS A 173 -6.91 -2.87 -12.44
C LYS A 173 -8.03 -3.43 -11.58
N ILE A 174 -9.17 -3.68 -12.20
CA ILE A 174 -10.33 -4.34 -11.62
C ILE A 174 -10.30 -5.78 -12.11
N ILE A 175 -10.11 -6.72 -11.21
CA ILE A 175 -9.91 -8.13 -11.53
C ILE A 175 -11.15 -8.93 -11.08
N ASN A 176 -11.67 -9.77 -11.96
CA ASN A 176 -12.76 -10.68 -11.62
C ASN A 176 -12.24 -11.81 -10.70
N LYS A 177 -12.87 -12.01 -9.54
CA LYS A 177 -12.41 -12.95 -8.51
C LYS A 177 -12.48 -14.41 -8.95
N GLU A 178 -13.48 -14.77 -9.74
CA GLU A 178 -13.70 -16.14 -10.22
C GLU A 178 -12.65 -16.56 -11.24
N THR A 179 -12.39 -15.71 -12.24
CA THR A 179 -11.51 -16.01 -13.37
C THR A 179 -10.08 -15.55 -13.17
N ASN A 180 -9.83 -14.68 -12.20
CA ASN A 180 -8.55 -14.00 -11.97
C ASN A 180 -8.06 -13.20 -13.19
N LYS A 181 -8.97 -12.83 -14.10
CA LYS A 181 -8.67 -12.04 -15.30
C LYS A 181 -9.02 -10.57 -15.07
N THR A 182 -8.23 -9.67 -15.66
CA THR A 182 -8.55 -8.25 -15.68
C THR A 182 -9.88 -8.05 -16.39
N PHE A 183 -10.86 -7.52 -15.65
CA PHE A 183 -12.17 -7.15 -16.16
C PHE A 183 -12.11 -5.78 -16.83
N GLN A 184 -11.46 -4.83 -16.17
CA GLN A 184 -11.30 -3.47 -16.66
C GLN A 184 -10.06 -2.81 -16.05
N THR A 185 -9.44 -1.90 -16.79
CA THR A 185 -8.42 -0.99 -16.26
C THR A 185 -8.96 0.43 -16.33
N LEU A 186 -8.87 1.17 -15.22
CA LEU A 186 -9.08 2.62 -15.19
C LEU A 186 -7.70 3.28 -15.28
N ASN A 187 -7.51 4.18 -16.23
CA ASN A 187 -6.27 4.92 -16.42
C ASN A 187 -6.45 6.35 -15.88
N PHE A 188 -5.45 6.84 -15.16
CA PHE A 188 -5.46 8.14 -14.48
C PHE A 188 -4.46 9.15 -15.06
N GLU A 189 -3.78 8.84 -16.16
CA GLU A 189 -2.75 9.72 -16.76
C GLU A 189 -3.32 11.07 -17.24
N HIS A 190 -4.64 11.11 -17.52
CA HIS A 190 -5.34 12.33 -17.93
C HIS A 190 -6.01 13.07 -16.76
N ILE A 191 -5.88 12.57 -15.53
CA ILE A 191 -6.35 13.26 -14.34
C ILE A 191 -5.30 14.31 -13.95
N GLU A 192 -5.71 15.55 -13.80
CA GLU A 192 -4.80 16.68 -13.53
C GLU A 192 -4.03 16.51 -12.22
N THR A 193 -4.67 15.91 -11.21
CA THR A 193 -4.12 15.71 -9.88
C THR A 193 -3.71 14.25 -9.63
N PRO A 194 -2.64 14.01 -8.85
CA PRO A 194 -2.24 12.67 -8.45
C PRO A 194 -3.38 11.87 -7.81
N THR A 195 -3.48 10.61 -8.21
CA THR A 195 -4.50 9.67 -7.74
C THR A 195 -3.86 8.55 -6.92
N GLY A 196 -4.54 8.09 -5.88
CA GLY A 196 -4.12 6.95 -5.06
C GLY A 196 -2.85 7.17 -4.24
N ASN A 197 -2.56 8.42 -3.86
CA ASN A 197 -1.34 8.83 -3.15
C ASN A 197 -1.60 9.62 -1.85
N ILE A 198 -2.86 9.73 -1.42
CA ILE A 198 -3.22 10.48 -0.20
C ILE A 198 -3.15 9.60 1.04
N MET A 199 -3.57 8.34 0.92
CA MET A 199 -3.63 7.47 2.09
C MET A 199 -2.22 7.12 2.53
N THR A 200 -1.94 7.34 3.80
CA THR A 200 -0.67 6.94 4.43
C THR A 200 -0.44 5.43 4.32
N ILE A 201 -1.51 4.64 4.36
CA ILE A 201 -1.50 3.19 4.12
C ILE A 201 -1.85 2.98 2.64
N ILE A 202 -0.90 2.46 1.85
CA ILE A 202 -1.02 2.35 0.38
C ILE A 202 -2.18 1.45 -0.08
N TYR A 203 -2.62 0.54 0.78
CA TYR A 203 -3.67 -0.44 0.50
C TYR A 203 -5.10 0.10 0.66
N ASP A 204 -5.24 1.32 1.18
CA ASP A 204 -6.51 1.95 1.59
C ASP A 204 -6.94 3.11 0.68
N ASN A 205 -6.27 3.29 -0.46
CA ASN A 205 -6.59 4.35 -1.42
C ASN A 205 -7.96 4.19 -2.12
N ILE A 206 -8.75 3.18 -1.75
CA ILE A 206 -10.07 2.88 -2.29
C ILE A 206 -11.08 2.83 -1.15
N THR A 207 -12.28 3.36 -1.36
CA THR A 207 -13.41 3.21 -0.44
C THR A 207 -14.60 2.62 -1.20
N THR A 208 -15.05 1.43 -0.84
CA THR A 208 -16.20 0.77 -1.50
C THR A 208 -17.52 1.27 -0.95
N GLY A 209 -18.48 1.51 -1.84
CA GLY A 209 -19.86 1.87 -1.51
C GLY A 209 -20.86 0.76 -1.85
N LYS A 210 -22.13 1.14 -2.01
CA LYS A 210 -23.20 0.25 -2.46
C LYS A 210 -23.12 0.01 -3.98
N ASP A 211 -23.76 -1.05 -4.46
CA ASP A 211 -23.99 -1.32 -5.88
C ASP A 211 -22.73 -1.33 -6.76
N ASN A 212 -21.61 -1.84 -6.23
CA ASN A 212 -20.30 -1.85 -6.89
C ASN A 212 -19.70 -0.46 -7.17
N ASN A 213 -20.23 0.60 -6.59
CA ASN A 213 -19.63 1.92 -6.66
C ASN A 213 -18.46 2.01 -5.68
N PHE A 214 -17.46 2.82 -6.00
CA PHE A 214 -16.33 3.07 -5.10
C PHE A 214 -15.67 4.41 -5.40
N LEU A 215 -14.93 4.89 -4.41
CA LEU A 215 -14.13 6.11 -4.47
C LEU A 215 -12.65 5.75 -4.53
N ILE A 216 -11.86 6.57 -5.20
CA ILE A 216 -10.40 6.47 -5.22
C ILE A 216 -9.85 7.77 -4.69
N SER A 217 -8.97 7.74 -3.69
CA SER A 217 -8.38 8.94 -3.12
C SER A 217 -7.63 9.75 -4.18
N ASN A 218 -7.70 11.08 -4.11
CA ASN A 218 -7.08 11.98 -5.06
C ASN A 218 -6.56 13.24 -4.37
N GLN A 219 -5.43 13.79 -4.83
CA GLN A 219 -4.77 14.97 -4.26
C GLN A 219 -5.37 16.29 -4.77
N ILE A 220 -6.69 16.40 -4.74
CA ILE A 220 -7.39 17.65 -5.03
C ILE A 220 -7.56 18.48 -3.75
N GLY A 221 -7.49 19.81 -3.87
CA GLY A 221 -7.71 20.72 -2.74
C GLY A 221 -6.64 20.62 -1.65
N ARG A 222 -6.91 21.21 -0.48
CA ARG A 222 -5.95 21.30 0.63
C ARG A 222 -5.87 20.02 1.48
N VAL A 223 -7.00 19.34 1.65
CA VAL A 223 -7.11 18.16 2.53
C VAL A 223 -7.22 16.86 1.75
N GLY A 224 -7.19 16.92 0.42
CA GLY A 224 -7.45 15.79 -0.46
C GLY A 224 -8.93 15.69 -0.86
N GLY A 225 -9.22 14.67 -1.66
CA GLY A 225 -10.55 14.36 -2.14
C GLY A 225 -10.58 13.00 -2.83
N TYR A 226 -11.48 12.82 -3.78
CA TYR A 226 -11.68 11.53 -4.43
C TYR A 226 -12.18 11.63 -5.87
N LEU A 227 -11.88 10.59 -6.65
CA LEU A 227 -12.54 10.29 -7.92
C LEU A 227 -13.69 9.32 -7.67
N ASN A 228 -14.81 9.54 -8.36
CA ASN A 228 -15.99 8.68 -8.27
C ASN A 228 -15.96 7.60 -9.37
N VAL A 229 -16.19 6.35 -9.00
CA VAL A 229 -16.38 5.25 -9.95
C VAL A 229 -17.72 4.59 -9.72
N ASN A 230 -18.56 4.61 -10.76
CA ASN A 230 -19.90 4.02 -10.73
C ASN A 230 -19.98 2.79 -11.62
N PHE A 231 -20.72 1.76 -11.19
CA PHE A 231 -20.99 0.60 -12.05
C PHE A 231 -22.22 0.86 -12.94
N ASN A 232 -22.00 0.91 -14.25
CA ASN A 232 -23.08 0.99 -15.22
C ASN A 232 -23.64 -0.41 -15.50
N VAL A 233 -24.82 -0.71 -14.94
CA VAL A 233 -25.47 -2.02 -15.06
C VAL A 233 -25.82 -2.37 -16.51
N LYS A 234 -26.29 -1.40 -17.31
CA LYS A 234 -26.69 -1.61 -18.72
C LYS A 234 -25.50 -2.06 -19.57
N ASN A 235 -24.37 -1.38 -19.41
CA ASN A 235 -23.16 -1.62 -20.19
C ASN A 235 -22.20 -2.61 -19.52
N LYS A 236 -22.54 -3.10 -18.31
CA LYS A 236 -21.73 -3.98 -17.47
C LYS A 236 -20.27 -3.52 -17.39
N ARG A 237 -20.05 -2.26 -17.00
CA ARG A 237 -18.71 -1.68 -16.89
C ARG A 237 -18.63 -0.62 -15.80
N PHE A 238 -17.43 -0.40 -15.29
CA PHE A 238 -17.15 0.71 -14.40
C PHE A 238 -16.96 2.00 -15.21
N VAL A 239 -17.49 3.10 -14.70
CA VAL A 239 -17.41 4.43 -15.30
C VAL A 239 -16.76 5.36 -14.28
N LEU A 240 -15.54 5.81 -14.62
CA LEU A 240 -14.81 6.82 -13.88
C LEU A 240 -15.38 8.20 -14.22
N ASN A 241 -15.75 8.98 -13.20
CA ASN A 241 -15.88 10.43 -13.35
C ASN A 241 -14.47 11.03 -13.23
N PRO A 242 -13.93 11.66 -14.29
CA PRO A 242 -12.57 12.20 -14.27
C PRO A 242 -12.43 13.48 -13.43
N GLU A 243 -13.55 14.12 -13.06
CA GLU A 243 -13.53 15.32 -12.23
C GLU A 243 -13.44 14.92 -10.75
N PRO A 244 -12.32 15.21 -10.05
CA PRO A 244 -12.19 14.89 -8.64
C PRO A 244 -13.05 15.83 -7.78
N VAL A 245 -13.56 15.31 -6.68
CA VAL A 245 -14.35 16.03 -5.69
C VAL A 245 -13.49 16.29 -4.46
N ALA A 246 -13.31 17.55 -4.07
CA ALA A 246 -12.57 17.91 -2.86
C ALA A 246 -13.38 17.61 -1.60
N GLU A 247 -12.71 17.10 -0.55
CA GLU A 247 -13.30 16.98 0.77
C GLU A 247 -13.14 18.30 1.57
N GLY A 248 -14.08 18.57 2.47
CA GLY A 248 -13.98 19.70 3.40
C GLY A 248 -14.16 21.09 2.79
N LEU A 249 -14.95 21.21 1.71
CA LEU A 249 -15.49 22.48 1.24
C LEU A 249 -16.59 23.01 2.16
#